data_AF-S6BKZ0-F1
#
_entry.id   AF-S6BKZ0-F1
#
_cell.length_a   1.000
_cell.length_b   1.000
_cell.length_c   1.000
_cell.angle_alpha   90.00
_cell.angle_beta   90.00
_cell.angle_gamma   90.00
#
_symmetry.space_group_name_H-M   'P 1'
#
loop_
_entity.id
_entity.type
_entity.pdbx_description
1 polymer ?
#
loop_
_entity_poly.entity_id
_entity_poly.type
_entity_poly.pdbx_seq_one_letter_code
_entity_poly.pdbx_strand_id
1 'polypeptide(L)'
;ERVACVCEVLQQGGNIERLGRFLWSLPACEHLHKNESVLKAKAVVAFHRGNFRELYKILESHQFSAHNHPKLQQLWLKAHYIEAEKLRGRPLGAVGKYRVRRKFPLPRSIWDGEETSYCFKEKSRSVLREWYAHNPYPSPREKRELAEATGLTTTQVSNWFKNRRQRDRAAEAKERENNENSSSNGHNPLSSSLNGNKTVLGSSEDEKTPSGTPDHHSSSSPALLLNFKPRLTAS
;
A
#
# COMPACT_ATOMS: atom_id res chain seq x y z
N GLU A 1 25.35 24.51 15.20
CA GLU A 1 25.31 25.05 13.82
C GLU A 1 26.28 24.38 12.84
N ARG A 2 27.60 24.33 13.10
CA ARG A 2 28.57 23.73 12.16
C ARG A 2 28.29 22.26 11.78
N VAL A 3 27.89 21.42 12.73
CA VAL A 3 27.59 19.99 12.48
C VAL A 3 26.38 19.80 11.55
N ALA A 4 25.33 20.61 11.72
CA ALA A 4 24.14 20.53 10.87
C ALA A 4 24.48 20.86 9.41
N CYS A 5 25.27 21.91 9.17
CA CYS A 5 25.74 22.27 7.82
C CYS A 5 26.53 21.12 7.15
N VAL A 6 27.47 20.50 7.89
CA VAL A 6 28.24 19.35 7.37
C VAL A 6 27.34 18.17 7.02
N CYS A 7 26.32 17.88 7.83
CA CYS A 7 25.34 16.84 7.55
C CYS A 7 24.55 17.10 6.27
N GLU A 8 24.13 18.34 6.00
CA GLU A 8 23.39 18.69 4.77
C GLU A 8 24.30 18.58 3.54
N VAL A 9 25.53 19.11 3.61
CA VAL A 9 26.49 19.07 2.48
C VAL A 9 26.85 17.64 2.10
N LEU A 10 27.14 16.78 3.09
CA LEU A 10 27.48 15.38 2.84
C LEU A 10 26.30 14.58 2.29
N GLN A 11 25.06 14.92 2.68
CA GLN A 11 23.85 14.32 2.10
C GLN A 11 23.65 14.74 0.65
N GLN A 12 23.80 16.03 0.34
CA GLN A 12 23.65 16.56 -1.02
C GLN A 12 24.75 16.03 -1.96
N GLY A 13 25.97 15.89 -1.46
CA GLY A 13 27.10 15.30 -2.20
C GLY A 13 27.03 13.78 -2.37
N GLY A 14 25.98 13.11 -1.86
CA GLY A 14 25.76 11.67 -2.03
C GLY A 14 26.76 10.76 -1.31
N ASN A 15 27.67 11.30 -0.50
CA ASN A 15 28.73 10.52 0.14
C ASN A 15 28.30 9.97 1.50
N ILE A 16 27.38 8.99 1.47
CA ILE A 16 26.73 8.45 2.66
C ILE A 16 27.72 7.71 3.58
N GLU A 17 28.77 7.10 3.03
CA GLU A 17 29.80 6.42 3.83
C GLU A 17 30.67 7.41 4.62
N ARG A 18 31.00 8.58 4.04
CA ARG A 18 31.67 9.64 4.80
C ARG A 18 30.73 10.24 5.86
N LEU A 19 29.45 10.42 5.54
CA LEU A 19 28.45 10.86 6.50
C LEU A 19 28.34 9.90 7.70
N GLY A 20 28.34 8.58 7.45
CA GLY A 20 28.31 7.58 8.51
C GLY A 20 29.52 7.65 9.44
N ARG A 21 30.73 7.83 8.90
CA ARG A 21 31.95 8.02 9.71
C ARG A 21 31.91 9.32 10.51
N PHE A 22 31.49 10.41 9.88
CA PHE A 22 31.34 11.70 10.54
C PHE A 22 30.39 11.62 11.73
N LEU A 23 29.20 11.02 11.54
CA LEU A 23 28.21 10.84 12.60
C LEU A 23 28.74 9.99 13.77
N TRP A 24 29.60 9.01 13.50
CA TRP A 24 30.23 8.18 14.53
C TRP A 24 31.32 8.95 15.31
N SER A 25 32.01 9.88 14.67
CA SER A 25 33.01 10.74 15.30
C SER A 25 32.45 11.89 16.14
N LEU A 26 31.12 12.10 16.13
CA LEU A 26 30.51 13.18 16.89
C LEU A 26 30.63 12.92 18.40
N PRO A 27 30.91 13.95 19.21
CA PRO A 27 30.98 13.82 20.66
C PRO A 27 29.62 13.40 21.22
N ALA A 28 29.63 12.64 22.33
CA ALA A 28 28.45 12.11 23.02
C ALA A 28 27.66 13.19 23.79
N CYS A 29 27.34 14.29 23.12
CA CYS A 29 26.53 15.37 23.66
C CYS A 29 25.05 15.16 23.32
N GLU A 30 24.19 15.05 24.33
CA GLU A 30 22.75 14.82 24.15
C GLU A 30 22.08 15.84 23.22
N HIS A 31 22.40 17.12 23.38
CA HIS A 31 21.82 18.20 22.57
C HIS A 31 22.17 18.06 21.07
N LEU A 32 23.37 17.58 20.77
CA LEU A 32 23.82 17.38 19.41
C LEU A 32 23.06 16.22 18.74
N HIS A 33 22.79 15.15 19.48
CA HIS A 33 22.08 13.99 18.97
C HIS A 33 20.56 14.18 18.87
N LYS A 34 19.99 15.20 19.54
CA LYS A 34 18.59 15.62 19.40
C LYS A 34 18.38 16.62 18.25
N ASN A 35 19.45 17.12 17.62
CA ASN A 35 19.35 18.04 16.50
C ASN A 35 18.73 17.37 15.27
N GLU A 36 17.72 18.01 14.67
CA GLU A 36 17.00 17.44 13.52
C GLU A 36 17.90 17.08 12.34
N SER A 37 18.89 17.92 11.99
CA SER A 37 19.80 17.63 10.86
C SER A 37 20.65 16.39 11.12
N VAL A 38 21.08 16.19 12.37
CA VAL A 38 21.83 14.99 12.79
C VAL A 38 20.93 13.76 12.77
N LEU A 39 19.71 13.86 13.29
CA LEU A 39 18.73 12.77 13.26
C LEU A 39 18.35 12.38 11.83
N LYS A 40 18.10 13.36 10.95
CA LYS A 40 17.86 13.13 9.52
C LYS A 40 19.04 12.44 8.86
N ALA A 41 20.26 12.90 9.12
CA ALA A 41 21.47 12.26 8.60
C ALA A 41 21.62 10.81 9.07
N LYS A 42 21.36 10.54 10.36
CA LYS A 42 21.35 9.18 10.93
C LYS A 42 20.30 8.30 10.23
N ALA A 43 19.09 8.82 10.01
CA ALA A 43 18.03 8.11 9.28
C ALA A 43 18.46 7.76 7.84
N VAL A 44 19.08 8.70 7.12
CA VAL A 44 19.62 8.45 5.77
C VAL A 44 20.70 7.36 5.77
N VAL A 45 21.63 7.41 6.72
CA VAL A 45 22.70 6.39 6.85
C VAL A 45 22.11 5.02 7.21
N ALA A 46 21.14 4.96 8.13
CA ALA A 46 20.47 3.73 8.50
C ALA A 46 19.75 3.10 7.30
N PHE A 47 19.06 3.91 6.50
CA PHE A 47 18.42 3.46 5.26
C PHE A 47 19.44 2.89 4.26
N HIS A 48 20.56 3.58 4.01
CA HIS A 48 21.58 3.15 3.06
C HIS A 48 22.25 1.83 3.47
N ARG A 49 22.44 1.61 4.78
CA ARG A 49 23.00 0.37 5.33
C ARG A 49 21.99 -0.77 5.42
N GLY A 50 20.73 -0.55 5.02
CA GLY A 50 19.65 -1.54 5.16
C GLY A 50 19.24 -1.81 6.61
N ASN A 51 19.65 -0.98 7.57
CA ASN A 51 19.23 -1.10 8.96
C ASN A 51 17.89 -0.37 9.16
N PHE A 52 16.83 -0.97 8.62
CA PHE A 52 15.49 -0.37 8.66
C PHE A 52 14.91 -0.27 10.06
N ARG A 53 15.28 -1.17 10.97
CA ARG A 53 14.85 -1.10 12.38
C ARG A 53 15.28 0.20 13.05
N GLU A 54 16.54 0.60 12.86
CA GLU A 54 17.04 1.86 13.40
C GLU A 54 16.42 3.08 12.71
N LEU A 55 16.19 3.00 11.39
CA LEU A 55 15.46 4.03 10.66
C LEU A 55 14.07 4.26 11.29
N TYR A 56 13.28 3.20 11.49
CA TYR A 56 11.93 3.32 12.07
C TYR A 56 11.99 3.93 13.46
N LYS A 57 12.90 3.46 14.31
CA LYS A 57 13.11 4.01 15.65
C LYS A 57 13.40 5.51 15.63
N ILE A 58 14.30 5.97 14.76
CA ILE A 58 14.63 7.40 14.65
C ILE A 58 13.39 8.21 14.25
N LEU A 59 12.68 7.72 13.22
CA LEU A 59 11.53 8.40 12.65
C LEU A 59 10.36 8.45 13.64
N GLU A 60 10.11 7.42 14.44
CA GLU A 60 9.00 7.38 15.41
C GLU A 60 9.31 8.14 16.71
N SER A 61 10.58 8.22 17.11
CA SER A 61 10.95 8.73 18.44
C SER A 61 11.15 10.26 18.52
N HIS A 62 11.27 10.96 17.40
CA HIS A 62 11.59 12.39 17.38
C HIS A 62 10.66 13.15 16.44
N GLN A 63 10.15 14.30 16.88
CA GLN A 63 9.37 15.17 16.01
C GLN A 63 10.30 15.88 15.02
N PHE A 64 9.89 15.92 13.75
CA PHE A 64 10.60 16.66 12.71
C PHE A 64 9.78 17.85 12.24
N SER A 65 10.48 18.89 11.80
CA SER A 65 9.89 20.05 11.14
C SER A 65 9.35 19.70 9.75
N ALA A 66 8.28 20.38 9.32
CA ALA A 66 7.54 20.09 8.09
C ALA A 66 8.42 20.05 6.82
N HIS A 67 9.45 20.89 6.74
CA HIS A 67 10.37 20.91 5.60
C HIS A 67 11.17 19.61 5.43
N ASN A 68 11.38 18.84 6.51
CA ASN A 68 12.06 17.55 6.48
C ASN A 68 11.10 16.39 6.14
N HIS A 69 9.78 16.57 6.33
CA HIS A 69 8.78 15.50 6.17
C HIS A 69 8.84 14.80 4.82
N PRO A 70 8.86 15.47 3.65
CA PRO A 70 8.80 14.78 2.36
C PRO A 70 9.94 13.76 2.18
N LYS A 71 11.15 14.13 2.64
CA LYS A 71 12.31 13.23 2.55
C LYS A 71 12.19 12.05 3.50
N LEU A 72 11.76 12.28 4.74
CA LEU A 72 11.64 11.22 5.74
C LEU A 72 10.49 10.25 5.43
N GLN A 73 9.37 10.76 4.93
CA GLN A 73 8.25 9.95 4.44
C GLN A 73 8.68 9.05 3.28
N GLN A 74 9.51 9.56 2.35
CA GLN A 74 10.08 8.75 1.28
C GLN A 74 10.95 7.60 1.82
N LEU A 75 11.79 7.86 2.82
CA LEU A 75 12.64 6.82 3.43
C LEU A 75 11.78 5.75 4.11
N TRP A 76 10.79 6.15 4.91
CA TRP A 76 9.84 5.25 5.55
C TRP A 76 9.15 4.31 4.55
N LEU A 77 8.53 4.90 3.52
CA LEU A 77 7.79 4.14 2.50
C LEU A 77 8.71 3.22 1.71
N LYS A 78 9.88 3.71 1.29
CA LYS A 78 10.82 2.92 0.49
C LYS A 78 11.39 1.76 1.31
N ALA A 79 11.69 1.95 2.59
CA ALA A 79 12.18 0.89 3.47
C ALA A 79 11.16 -0.24 3.59
N HIS A 80 9.90 0.08 3.90
CA HIS A 80 8.83 -0.92 3.96
C HIS A 80 8.54 -1.58 2.61
N TYR A 81 8.67 -0.86 1.49
CA TYR A 81 8.57 -1.49 0.16
C TYR A 81 9.69 -2.51 -0.06
N ILE A 82 10.94 -2.17 0.26
CA ILE A 82 12.10 -3.08 0.11
C ILE A 82 11.89 -4.34 0.96
N GLU A 83 11.48 -4.19 2.22
CA GLU A 83 11.20 -5.34 3.10
C GLU A 83 10.07 -6.22 2.54
N ALA A 84 8.98 -5.61 2.06
CA ALA A 84 7.87 -6.33 1.47
C ALA A 84 8.24 -7.02 0.15
N GLU A 85 9.08 -6.42 -0.69
CA GLU A 85 9.59 -7.01 -1.92
C GLU A 85 10.49 -8.20 -1.61
N LYS A 86 11.39 -8.06 -0.63
CA LYS A 86 12.29 -9.12 -0.17
C LYS A 86 11.50 -10.32 0.37
N LEU A 87 10.46 -10.09 1.17
CA LEU A 87 9.61 -11.15 1.70
C LEU A 87 8.83 -11.89 0.62
N ARG A 88 8.42 -11.18 -0.45
CA ARG A 88 7.63 -11.77 -1.54
C ARG A 88 8.46 -12.37 -2.67
N GLY A 89 9.76 -12.07 -2.73
CA GLY A 89 10.65 -12.48 -3.82
C GLY A 89 10.32 -11.86 -5.19
N ARG A 90 9.50 -10.80 -5.24
CA ARG A 90 9.12 -10.12 -6.50
C ARG A 90 8.80 -8.65 -6.28
N PRO A 91 8.98 -7.79 -7.30
CA PRO A 91 8.66 -6.36 -7.22
C PRO A 91 7.21 -6.08 -6.82
N LEU A 92 7.00 -4.99 -6.09
CA LEU A 92 5.69 -4.57 -5.63
C LEU A 92 4.96 -3.75 -6.71
N GLY A 93 3.83 -4.27 -7.19
CA GLY A 93 2.88 -3.50 -8.00
C GLY A 93 2.10 -2.47 -7.19
N ALA A 94 1.26 -1.67 -7.86
CA ALA A 94 0.50 -0.57 -7.25
C ALA A 94 -0.35 -1.02 -6.04
N VAL A 95 -1.05 -2.15 -6.16
CA VAL A 95 -1.87 -2.72 -5.07
C VAL A 95 -1.00 -3.19 -3.89
N GLY A 96 0.18 -3.75 -4.17
CA GLY A 96 1.15 -4.14 -3.15
C GLY A 96 1.62 -2.92 -2.34
N LYS A 97 2.02 -1.85 -3.03
CA LYS A 97 2.43 -0.58 -2.39
C LYS A 97 1.29 0.06 -1.59
N TYR A 98 0.05 -0.03 -2.07
CA TYR A 98 -1.13 0.41 -1.31
C TYR A 98 -1.31 -0.40 -0.01
N ARG A 99 -1.21 -1.73 -0.07
CA ARG A 99 -1.33 -2.58 1.12
C ARG A 99 -0.24 -2.28 2.16
N VAL A 100 0.99 -2.04 1.72
CA VAL A 100 2.11 -1.65 2.61
C VAL A 100 1.81 -0.32 3.31
N ARG A 101 1.41 0.72 2.55
CA ARG A 101 1.04 2.03 3.12
C ARG A 101 -0.07 1.95 4.16
N ARG A 102 -1.02 1.03 3.98
CA ARG A 102 -2.09 0.79 4.95
C ARG A 102 -1.64 0.01 6.18
N LYS A 103 -0.72 -0.92 6.02
CA LYS A 103 -0.18 -1.71 7.13
C LYS A 103 0.78 -0.89 7.99
N PHE A 104 1.52 0.02 7.38
CA PHE A 104 2.54 0.86 8.01
C PHE A 104 2.29 2.33 7.67
N PRO A 105 1.29 2.98 8.32
CA PRO A 105 1.02 4.39 8.10
C PRO A 105 2.23 5.25 8.51
N LEU A 106 2.30 6.47 7.99
CA LEU A 106 3.35 7.41 8.38
C LEU A 106 3.20 7.78 9.87
N PRO A 107 4.28 7.79 10.65
CA PRO A 107 4.20 8.21 12.05
C PRO A 107 3.98 9.72 12.17
N ARG A 108 3.29 10.15 13.24
CA ARG A 108 2.92 11.58 13.51
C ARG A 108 4.13 12.51 13.64
N SER A 109 5.29 11.95 13.93
CA SER A 109 6.59 12.62 13.96
C SER A 109 7.03 13.19 12.60
N ILE A 110 6.58 12.60 11.49
CA ILE A 110 6.92 13.01 10.11
C ILE A 110 5.67 13.27 9.26
N TRP A 111 4.51 13.42 9.90
CA TRP A 111 3.23 13.68 9.26
C TRP A 111 2.33 14.47 10.20
N ASP A 112 1.83 15.61 9.73
CA ASP A 112 0.84 16.47 10.39
C ASP A 112 -0.50 15.77 10.67
N GLY A 113 -0.73 14.61 10.06
CA GLY A 113 -1.82 13.74 10.44
C GLY A 113 -3.16 14.07 9.79
N GLU A 114 -3.15 14.82 8.68
CA GLU A 114 -4.32 14.96 7.81
C GLU A 114 -4.70 13.60 7.23
N GLU A 115 -5.61 12.89 7.90
CA GLU A 115 -6.05 11.57 7.48
C GLU A 115 -6.76 11.67 6.12
N THR A 116 -6.13 11.12 5.08
CA THR A 116 -6.81 10.91 3.81
C THR A 116 -7.82 9.78 4.00
N SER A 117 -9.08 10.12 4.32
CA SER A 117 -10.15 9.12 4.37
C SER A 117 -10.35 8.53 2.97
N TYR A 118 -9.88 7.30 2.79
CA TYR A 118 -10.09 6.52 1.56
C TYR A 118 -11.52 5.99 1.45
N CYS A 119 -12.33 6.14 2.50
CA CYS A 119 -13.74 5.79 2.50
C CYS A 119 -14.58 7.00 2.10
N PHE A 120 -15.62 6.75 1.30
CA PHE A 120 -16.61 7.78 1.00
C PHE A 120 -17.31 8.24 2.29
N LYS A 121 -17.76 9.50 2.30
CA LYS A 121 -18.54 10.06 3.40
C LYS A 121 -19.77 9.19 3.69
N GLU A 122 -20.21 9.16 4.96
CA GLU A 122 -21.35 8.34 5.41
C GLU A 122 -22.60 8.60 4.56
N LYS A 123 -22.87 9.87 4.22
CA LYS A 123 -23.97 10.25 3.33
C LYS A 123 -23.89 9.54 1.97
N SER A 124 -22.76 9.66 1.27
CA SER A 124 -22.53 9.00 -0.02
C SER A 124 -22.63 7.47 0.10
N ARG A 125 -22.12 6.87 1.17
CA ARG A 125 -22.21 5.42 1.42
C ARG A 125 -23.64 4.94 1.67
N SER A 126 -24.48 5.77 2.29
CA SER A 126 -25.87 5.42 2.59
C SER A 126 -26.68 5.37 1.30
N VAL A 127 -26.59 6.39 0.45
CA VAL A 127 -27.22 6.43 -0.88
C VAL A 127 -26.82 5.21 -1.72
N LEU A 128 -25.52 4.89 -1.78
CA LEU A 128 -25.04 3.74 -2.56
C LEU A 128 -25.56 2.40 -2.03
N ARG A 129 -25.67 2.23 -0.70
CA ARG A 129 -26.20 1.01 -0.07
C ARG A 129 -27.69 0.83 -0.32
N GLU A 130 -28.46 1.90 -0.14
CA GLU A 130 -29.90 1.92 -0.40
C GLU A 130 -30.17 1.58 -1.86
N TRP A 131 -29.44 2.18 -2.80
CA TRP A 131 -29.60 1.86 -4.21
C TRP A 131 -29.22 0.42 -4.54
N TYR A 132 -28.12 -0.08 -3.96
CA TYR A 132 -27.67 -1.45 -4.19
C TYR A 132 -28.69 -2.50 -3.75
N ALA A 133 -29.42 -2.25 -2.65
CA ALA A 133 -30.48 -3.15 -2.18
C ALA A 133 -31.63 -3.29 -3.19
N HIS A 134 -31.90 -2.24 -3.97
CA HIS A 134 -32.91 -2.26 -5.02
C HIS A 134 -32.37 -2.78 -6.36
N ASN A 135 -31.21 -2.28 -6.79
CA ASN A 135 -30.59 -2.64 -8.06
C ASN A 135 -29.04 -2.72 -7.95
N PRO A 136 -28.46 -3.94 -7.92
CA PRO A 136 -27.02 -4.12 -7.85
C PRO A 136 -26.29 -3.89 -9.19
N TYR A 137 -27.01 -3.64 -10.30
CA TYR A 137 -26.46 -3.43 -11.64
C TYR A 137 -27.01 -2.15 -12.29
N PRO A 138 -26.61 -0.95 -11.81
CA PRO A 138 -27.06 0.30 -12.40
C PRO A 138 -26.50 0.50 -13.81
N SER A 139 -27.34 1.00 -14.71
CA SER A 139 -27.04 1.43 -16.08
C SER A 139 -26.07 2.63 -16.12
N PRO A 140 -25.47 2.95 -17.28
CA PRO A 140 -24.61 4.12 -17.41
C PRO A 140 -25.29 5.44 -17.05
N ARG A 141 -26.60 5.56 -17.26
CA ARG A 141 -27.40 6.73 -16.88
C ARG A 141 -27.57 6.81 -15.36
N GLU A 142 -28.02 5.74 -14.73
CA GLU A 142 -28.20 5.69 -13.27
C GLU A 142 -26.88 5.91 -12.53
N LYS A 143 -25.75 5.44 -13.08
CA LYS A 143 -24.42 5.74 -12.55
C LYS A 143 -24.06 7.22 -12.56
N ARG A 144 -24.53 7.99 -13.56
CA ARG A 144 -24.36 9.45 -13.59
C ARG A 144 -25.23 10.12 -12.53
N GLU A 145 -26.49 9.72 -12.42
CA GLU A 145 -27.41 10.23 -11.40
C GLU A 145 -26.89 9.95 -9.97
N LEU A 146 -26.33 8.75 -9.71
CA LEU A 146 -25.68 8.42 -8.45
C LEU A 146 -24.41 9.22 -8.21
N ALA A 147 -23.60 9.46 -9.25
CA ALA A 147 -22.39 10.28 -9.14
C ALA A 147 -22.75 11.71 -8.71
N GLU A 148 -23.77 12.30 -9.33
CA GLU A 148 -24.32 13.62 -8.99
C GLU A 148 -24.87 13.64 -7.56
N ALA A 149 -25.72 12.68 -7.19
CA ALA A 149 -26.33 12.62 -5.86
C ALA A 149 -25.31 12.40 -4.72
N THR A 150 -24.22 11.68 -5.00
CA THR A 150 -23.21 11.33 -3.98
C THR A 150 -22.00 12.25 -3.96
N GLY A 151 -21.84 13.13 -4.96
CA GLY A 151 -20.65 13.94 -5.17
C GLY A 151 -19.41 13.13 -5.54
N LEU A 152 -19.60 11.91 -6.08
CA LEU A 152 -18.52 11.02 -6.51
C LEU A 152 -18.39 11.05 -8.03
N THR A 153 -17.26 10.58 -8.54
CA THR A 153 -17.11 10.35 -9.99
C THR A 153 -17.85 9.08 -10.42
N THR A 154 -18.31 9.03 -11.67
CA THR A 154 -18.95 7.84 -12.27
C THR A 154 -18.06 6.59 -12.18
N THR A 155 -16.74 6.76 -12.27
CA THR A 155 -15.75 5.70 -12.06
C THR A 155 -15.74 5.19 -10.62
N GLN A 156 -15.77 6.08 -9.63
CA GLN A 156 -15.85 5.70 -8.21
C GLN A 156 -17.14 4.93 -7.90
N VAL A 157 -18.27 5.39 -8.42
CA VAL A 157 -19.56 4.69 -8.32
C VAL A 157 -19.45 3.30 -8.98
N SER A 158 -18.97 3.22 -10.22
CA SER A 158 -18.81 1.95 -10.93
C SER A 158 -17.93 0.96 -10.17
N ASN A 159 -16.81 1.43 -9.62
CA ASN A 159 -15.90 0.62 -8.81
C ASN A 159 -16.55 0.16 -7.50
N TRP A 160 -17.36 1.01 -6.86
CA TRP A 160 -18.05 0.66 -5.64
C TRP A 160 -19.02 -0.51 -5.86
N PHE A 161 -19.85 -0.44 -6.90
CA PHE A 161 -20.80 -1.52 -7.24
C PHE A 161 -20.07 -2.82 -7.60
N LYS A 162 -19.00 -2.73 -8.41
CA LYS A 162 -18.15 -3.89 -8.73
C LYS A 162 -17.59 -4.54 -7.47
N ASN A 163 -16.99 -3.74 -6.59
CA ASN A 163 -16.37 -4.22 -5.36
C ASN A 163 -17.40 -4.76 -4.36
N ARG A 164 -18.61 -4.19 -4.31
CA ARG A 164 -19.69 -4.70 -3.46
C ARG A 164 -20.13 -6.09 -3.89
N ARG A 165 -20.42 -6.30 -5.18
CA ARG A 165 -20.77 -7.63 -5.72
C ARG A 165 -19.66 -8.66 -5.52
N GLN A 166 -18.39 -8.26 -5.62
CA GLN A 166 -17.27 -9.16 -5.33
C GLN A 166 -17.23 -9.59 -3.86
N ARG A 167 -17.51 -8.68 -2.91
CA ARG A 167 -17.57 -9.02 -1.48
C ARG A 167 -18.73 -9.94 -1.15
N ASP A 168 -19.89 -9.71 -1.76
CA ASP A 168 -21.09 -10.52 -1.50
C ASP A 168 -20.86 -11.96 -1.99
N ARG A 169 -20.36 -12.14 -3.22
CA ARG A 169 -19.97 -13.49 -3.72
C ARG A 169 -18.90 -14.17 -2.85
N ALA A 170 -17.94 -13.41 -2.33
CA ALA A 170 -16.91 -13.97 -1.46
C ALA A 170 -17.45 -14.37 -0.07
N ALA A 171 -18.50 -13.68 0.42
CA ALA A 171 -19.20 -14.04 1.64
C ALA A 171 -20.04 -15.31 1.42
N GLU A 172 -20.81 -15.37 0.34
CA GLU A 172 -21.60 -16.54 -0.04
C GLU A 172 -20.73 -17.80 -0.23
N ALA A 173 -19.54 -17.67 -0.84
CA ALA A 173 -18.61 -18.78 -1.00
C ALA A 173 -18.12 -19.32 0.35
N LYS A 174 -17.77 -18.43 1.29
CA LYS A 174 -17.35 -18.81 2.65
C LYS A 174 -18.46 -19.46 3.45
N GLU A 175 -19.70 -18.99 3.31
CA GLU A 175 -20.85 -19.58 3.98
C GLU A 175 -21.13 -21.01 3.49
N ARG A 176 -20.96 -21.27 2.19
CA ARG A 176 -21.06 -22.62 1.61
C ARG A 176 -19.98 -23.56 2.14
N GLU A 177 -18.72 -23.14 2.14
CA GLU A 177 -17.60 -23.91 2.70
C GLU A 177 -17.84 -24.28 4.19
N ASN A 178 -18.41 -23.36 4.98
CA ASN A 178 -18.65 -23.59 6.40
C ASN A 178 -19.85 -24.53 6.66
N ASN A 179 -20.88 -24.49 5.80
CA ASN A 179 -22.02 -25.40 5.87
C ASN A 179 -21.70 -26.82 5.38
N GLU A 180 -20.82 -26.96 4.38
CA GLU A 180 -20.32 -28.27 3.92
C GLU A 180 -19.47 -28.95 5.01
N ASN A 181 -18.63 -28.19 5.73
CA ASN A 181 -17.88 -28.70 6.88
C ASN A 181 -18.75 -29.04 8.10
N SER A 182 -19.94 -28.45 8.22
CA SER A 182 -20.88 -28.73 9.31
C SER A 182 -21.81 -29.91 9.02
N SER A 183 -21.96 -30.29 7.75
CA SER A 183 -22.85 -31.38 7.31
C SER A 183 -22.15 -32.73 7.15
N SER A 184 -20.84 -32.81 7.37
CA SER A 184 -20.05 -34.06 7.28
C SER A 184 -19.83 -34.79 8.60
N ASN A 185 -20.38 -34.32 9.73
CA ASN A 185 -20.19 -34.96 11.04
C ASN A 185 -21.31 -35.93 11.44
N GLY A 186 -21.86 -36.67 10.47
CA GLY A 186 -22.96 -37.59 10.69
C GLY A 186 -22.93 -38.83 9.79
N HIS A 187 -21.86 -39.63 9.85
CA HIS A 187 -21.95 -41.10 9.75
C HIS A 187 -20.65 -41.80 10.23
N ASN A 188 -20.85 -42.90 10.94
CA ASN A 188 -19.93 -43.71 11.75
C ASN A 188 -18.54 -44.07 11.17
N PRO A 189 -17.53 -44.30 12.04
CA PRO A 189 -16.28 -44.94 11.66
C PRO A 189 -16.39 -46.47 11.81
N LEU A 190 -16.26 -47.23 10.71
CA LEU A 190 -15.73 -48.60 10.78
C LEU A 190 -15.23 -49.08 9.41
N SER A 191 -14.13 -49.85 9.46
CA SER A 191 -13.56 -50.73 8.40
C SER A 191 -12.35 -50.21 7.59
N SER A 192 -11.17 -50.42 8.20
CA SER A 192 -9.99 -51.15 7.68
C SER A 192 -9.42 -50.93 6.26
N SER A 193 -8.16 -50.45 6.25
CA SER A 193 -6.95 -51.11 5.70
C SER A 193 -6.94 -51.72 4.28
N LEU A 194 -6.14 -51.10 3.39
CA LEU A 194 -4.95 -51.65 2.67
C LEU A 194 -4.81 -51.19 1.21
N ASN A 195 -3.60 -50.70 0.91
CA ASN A 195 -2.78 -50.82 -0.30
C ASN A 195 -3.30 -50.44 -1.70
N GLY A 196 -2.41 -49.78 -2.46
CA GLY A 196 -2.09 -50.24 -3.81
C GLY A 196 -1.82 -49.15 -4.85
N ASN A 197 -0.54 -48.89 -5.11
CA ASN A 197 -0.06 -48.27 -6.34
C ASN A 197 -0.61 -48.99 -7.59
N LYS A 198 -1.03 -48.24 -8.61
CA LYS A 198 -0.80 -48.64 -10.01
C LYS A 198 -0.84 -47.46 -10.99
N THR A 199 0.21 -47.40 -11.78
CA THR A 199 0.41 -46.66 -13.03
C THR A 199 -0.47 -47.21 -14.17
N VAL A 200 -0.54 -46.43 -15.26
CA VAL A 200 -0.66 -46.80 -16.70
C VAL A 200 -1.86 -46.20 -17.45
N LEU A 201 -1.50 -45.19 -18.27
CA LEU A 201 -1.81 -44.90 -19.68
C LEU A 201 -3.24 -44.91 -20.27
N GLY A 202 -3.42 -43.91 -21.15
CA GLY A 202 -4.18 -43.96 -22.41
C GLY A 202 -5.31 -42.94 -22.49
N SER A 203 -5.54 -42.15 -23.53
CA SER A 203 -4.82 -41.63 -24.71
C SER A 203 -5.82 -40.71 -25.45
N SER A 204 -5.33 -39.97 -26.45
CA SER A 204 -6.04 -39.24 -27.51
C SER A 204 -6.44 -37.80 -27.15
N GLU A 205 -5.63 -36.79 -27.48
CA GLU A 205 -5.37 -36.20 -28.83
C GLU A 205 -6.59 -35.46 -29.37
N ASP A 206 -6.52 -34.12 -29.39
CA ASP A 206 -6.77 -33.36 -30.61
C ASP A 206 -6.26 -31.91 -30.50
N GLU A 207 -6.03 -31.36 -31.68
CA GLU A 207 -4.91 -30.54 -32.11
C GLU A 207 -5.19 -29.02 -32.07
N LYS A 208 -4.09 -28.24 -32.15
CA LYS A 208 -3.94 -27.02 -32.99
C LYS A 208 -4.15 -25.63 -32.35
N THR A 209 -3.03 -25.06 -31.93
CA THR A 209 -2.75 -23.60 -32.01
C THR A 209 -2.27 -23.27 -33.44
N PRO A 210 -2.50 -22.05 -33.96
CA PRO A 210 -1.36 -21.13 -33.98
C PRO A 210 -1.71 -19.63 -33.79
N SER A 211 -0.82 -18.95 -33.06
CA SER A 211 -0.21 -17.63 -33.35
C SER A 211 -1.08 -16.47 -33.88
N GLY A 212 -1.08 -15.35 -33.14
CA GLY A 212 -1.32 -14.03 -33.68
C GLY A 212 -1.42 -12.91 -32.64
N THR A 213 -0.31 -12.25 -32.32
CA THR A 213 -0.32 -10.87 -31.79
C THR A 213 -0.60 -9.89 -32.93
N PRO A 214 -1.27 -8.76 -32.67
CA PRO A 214 -0.47 -7.54 -32.55
C PRO A 214 -0.94 -6.55 -31.47
N ASP A 215 0.02 -5.72 -31.07
CA ASP A 215 -0.06 -4.59 -30.16
C ASP A 215 -1.17 -3.57 -30.47
N HIS A 216 -1.75 -2.93 -29.44
CA HIS A 216 -1.88 -1.47 -29.41
C HIS A 216 -2.38 -0.91 -28.05
N HIS A 217 -1.58 0.04 -27.53
CA HIS A 217 -1.94 1.28 -26.82
C HIS A 217 -2.55 1.25 -25.41
N SER A 218 -1.65 1.45 -24.44
CA SER A 218 -1.58 2.64 -23.59
C SER A 218 -2.90 3.27 -23.11
N SER A 219 -3.25 3.05 -21.84
CA SER A 219 -4.03 4.02 -21.07
C SER A 219 -3.41 4.27 -19.70
N SER A 220 -2.77 5.43 -19.61
CA SER A 220 -2.20 6.03 -18.42
C SER A 220 -3.22 6.10 -17.27
N SER A 221 -2.86 5.59 -16.11
CA SER A 221 -3.52 6.00 -14.86
C SER A 221 -3.07 7.43 -14.50
N PRO A 222 -3.97 8.31 -14.04
CA PRO A 222 -3.63 9.69 -13.76
C PRO A 222 -2.74 9.76 -12.51
N ALA A 223 -1.51 10.21 -12.70
CA ALA A 223 -0.70 10.76 -11.64
C ALA A 223 -1.40 12.02 -11.12
N LEU A 224 -1.84 12.00 -9.86
CA LEU A 224 -2.26 13.22 -9.18
C LEU A 224 -1.01 14.07 -8.92
N LEU A 225 -0.77 15.00 -9.83
CA LEU A 225 0.15 16.12 -9.70
C LEU A 225 -0.23 16.95 -8.47
N LEU A 226 0.66 16.95 -7.48
CA LEU A 226 0.66 17.93 -6.39
C LEU A 226 1.09 19.29 -6.97
N ASN A 227 0.13 20.07 -7.47
CA ASN A 227 0.34 21.48 -7.77
C ASN A 227 -0.03 22.30 -6.53
N PHE A 228 0.98 22.65 -5.73
CA PHE A 228 0.88 23.73 -4.76
C PHE A 228 1.03 25.06 -5.50
N LYS A 229 0.01 25.92 -5.45
CA LYS A 229 0.16 27.37 -5.63
C LYS A 229 -0.15 28.06 -4.31
N PRO A 230 0.72 28.96 -3.80
CA PRO A 230 0.42 29.76 -2.62
C PRO A 230 -0.57 30.87 -2.99
N ARG A 231 -1.56 31.07 -2.13
CA ARG A 231 -2.53 32.17 -2.21
C ARG A 231 -1.86 33.40 -1.56
N LEU A 232 -1.48 34.38 -2.37
CA LEU A 232 -1.12 35.71 -1.87
C LEU A 232 -2.40 36.40 -1.40
N THR A 233 -2.47 36.71 -0.11
CA THR A 233 -3.45 37.64 0.45
C THR A 233 -2.91 39.06 0.28
N ALA A 234 -3.67 39.89 -0.43
CA ALA A 234 -3.43 41.32 -0.52
C ALA A 234 -3.89 42.03 0.76
N SER A 235 -3.11 42.98 1.22
CA SER A 235 -3.53 44.20 1.93
C SER A 235 -2.64 45.32 1.43
#